data_AF-A0A8T4E846-F1
#
_entry.id   AF-A0A8T4E846-F1
#
_cell.length_a   1.000
_cell.length_b   1.000
_cell.length_c   1.000
_cell.angle_alpha   90.00
_cell.angle_beta   90.00
_cell.angle_gamma   90.00
#
_symmetry.space_group_name_H-M   'P 1'
#
loop_
_entity.id
_entity.type
_entity.pdbx_description
1 polymer ?
#
loop_
_entity_poly.entity_id
_entity_poly.type
_entity_poly.pdbx_seq_one_letter_code
_entity_poly.pdbx_strand_id
1 'polypeptide(L)'
;MNESDTGFGGIGPWIAIASEIPCSVIALLLVGQIVGQSISGSSGATWGAILGAIFGFFLGVYGTYRTVNYLERAEVERKNRPTYMPPLDEILEDVVFDLDDETSE
;
A
#
# COMPACT_ATOMS: atom_id res chain seq x y z
N MET A 1 -3.92 25.29 19.42
CA MET A 1 -2.94 25.12 18.34
C MET A 1 -3.11 23.71 17.82
N ASN A 2 -3.57 23.52 16.57
CA ASN A 2 -3.51 22.23 15.90
C ASN A 2 -2.77 22.47 14.59
N GLU A 3 -1.44 22.43 14.70
CA GLU A 3 -0.51 22.50 13.59
C GLU A 3 -0.59 21.19 12.79
N SER A 4 -1.07 21.31 11.55
CA SER A 4 -0.52 20.65 10.35
C SER A 4 0.17 19.28 10.51
N ASP A 5 -0.60 18.21 10.74
CA ASP A 5 -0.16 16.82 10.51
C ASP A 5 -0.59 16.27 9.13
N THR A 6 -1.04 17.14 8.22
CA THR A 6 -1.61 16.77 6.91
C THR A 6 -0.61 16.71 5.75
N GLY A 7 0.70 16.82 6.00
CA GLY A 7 1.67 17.12 4.93
C GLY A 7 2.20 15.92 4.13
N PHE A 8 2.47 14.77 4.77
CA PHE A 8 3.27 13.69 4.15
C PHE A 8 2.76 12.27 4.35
N GLY A 9 1.90 12.01 5.35
CA GLY A 9 1.40 10.66 5.65
C GLY A 9 0.51 10.05 4.55
N GLY A 10 -0.09 10.89 3.70
CA GLY A 10 -0.97 10.46 2.61
C GLY A 10 -0.30 10.30 1.24
N ILE A 11 0.96 10.74 1.06
CA ILE A 11 1.59 10.79 -0.27
C ILE A 11 2.09 9.41 -0.75
N GLY A 12 2.50 8.53 0.18
CA GLY A 12 3.03 7.20 -0.13
C GLY A 12 2.10 6.34 -1.02
N PRO A 13 0.81 6.19 -0.67
CA PRO A 13 -0.18 5.51 -1.50
C PRO A 13 -0.27 6.06 -2.93
N TRP A 14 -0.28 7.38 -3.10
CA TRP A 14 -0.39 8.01 -4.42
C TRP A 14 0.84 7.80 -5.28
N ILE A 15 2.04 7.76 -4.69
CA ILE A 15 3.28 7.44 -5.41
C ILE A 15 3.26 5.98 -5.87
N ALA A 16 2.85 5.04 -5.01
CA ALA A 16 2.74 3.63 -5.35
C ALA A 16 1.76 3.44 -6.53
N ILE A 17 0.59 4.07 -6.43
CA ILE A 17 -0.45 4.11 -7.48
C ILE A 17 0.09 4.67 -8.79
N ALA A 18 0.82 5.79 -8.73
CA ALA A 18 1.36 6.45 -9.92
C ALA A 18 2.36 5.56 -10.69
N SER A 19 3.10 4.71 -9.99
CA SER A 19 4.07 3.79 -10.60
C SER A 19 3.46 2.50 -11.16
N GLU A 20 2.29 2.09 -10.65
CA GLU A 20 1.72 0.78 -10.94
C GLU A 20 1.08 0.72 -12.34
N ILE A 21 0.46 1.82 -12.79
CA ILE A 21 -0.11 1.90 -14.14
C ILE A 21 0.99 1.86 -15.21
N PRO A 22 2.06 2.69 -15.18
CA PRO A 22 3.15 2.58 -16.13
C PRO A 22 3.82 1.21 -16.11
N CYS A 23 4.02 0.63 -14.92
CA CYS A 23 4.67 -0.68 -14.78
C CYS A 23 3.85 -1.81 -15.44
N SER A 24 2.55 -1.90 -15.14
CA SER A 24 1.66 -2.90 -15.73
C SER A 24 1.52 -2.75 -17.25
N VAL A 25 1.47 -1.52 -17.76
CA VAL A 25 1.47 -1.24 -19.20
C VAL A 25 2.75 -1.74 -19.87
N ILE A 26 3.93 -1.39 -19.33
CA ILE A 26 5.21 -1.81 -19.91
C ILE A 26 5.37 -3.33 -19.84
N ALA A 27 5.01 -3.94 -18.72
CA ALA A 27 5.09 -5.39 -18.54
C ALA A 27 4.23 -6.14 -19.57
N LEU A 28 2.95 -5.77 -19.70
CA LEU A 28 2.06 -6.44 -20.65
C LEU A 28 2.31 -6.06 -22.11
N LEU A 29 2.87 -4.88 -22.39
CA LEU A 29 3.38 -4.52 -23.70
C LEU A 29 4.51 -5.47 -24.12
N LEU A 30 5.51 -5.70 -23.26
CA LEU A 30 6.64 -6.58 -23.56
C LEU A 30 6.20 -8.05 -23.70
N VAL A 31 5.32 -8.52 -22.80
CA VAL A 31 4.74 -9.87 -22.90
C VAL A 31 3.95 -10.01 -24.20
N GLY A 32 3.13 -9.03 -24.55
CA GLY A 32 2.36 -9.00 -25.78
C GLY A 32 3.25 -9.03 -27.02
N GLN A 33 4.35 -8.27 -27.02
CA GLN A 33 5.34 -8.28 -28.10
C GLN A 33 5.96 -9.67 -28.30
N ILE A 34 6.43 -10.31 -27.23
CA ILE A 34 7.08 -11.62 -27.29
C ILE A 34 6.10 -12.68 -27.80
N VAL A 35 4.89 -12.71 -27.24
CA VAL A 35 3.83 -13.65 -27.64
C VAL A 35 3.43 -13.40 -29.10
N GLY A 36 3.20 -12.15 -29.50
CA GLY A 36 2.85 -11.80 -30.87
C GLY A 36 3.95 -12.16 -31.88
N GLN A 37 5.22 -11.92 -31.52
CA GLN A 37 6.36 -12.27 -32.35
C GLN A 37 6.45 -13.78 -32.59
N SER A 38 6.11 -14.59 -31.59
CA SER A 38 6.14 -16.05 -31.71
C SER A 38 5.10 -16.63 -32.69
N ILE A 39 4.00 -15.91 -32.94
CA ILE A 39 2.89 -16.39 -33.79
C ILE A 39 3.03 -15.89 -35.23
N SER A 40 3.33 -14.60 -35.41
CA SER A 40 3.21 -13.92 -36.70
C SER A 40 4.47 -13.13 -37.09
N GLY A 41 5.59 -13.33 -36.38
CA GLY A 41 6.84 -12.61 -36.64
C GLY A 41 6.72 -11.11 -36.35
N SER A 42 7.36 -10.26 -37.17
CA SER A 42 7.45 -8.82 -36.91
C SER A 42 6.09 -8.11 -36.83
N SER A 43 5.13 -8.50 -37.68
CA SER A 43 3.78 -7.92 -37.64
C SER A 43 2.98 -8.40 -36.43
N GLY A 44 3.24 -9.62 -35.95
CA GLY A 44 2.64 -10.12 -34.72
C GLY A 44 3.14 -9.37 -33.49
N ALA A 45 4.42 -9.00 -33.48
CA ALA A 45 5.02 -8.24 -32.38
C ALA A 45 4.34 -6.87 -32.18
N THR A 46 4.01 -6.16 -33.25
CA THR A 46 3.35 -4.84 -33.15
C THR A 46 1.91 -4.96 -32.68
N TRP A 47 1.13 -5.89 -33.25
CA TRP A 47 -0.25 -6.15 -32.79
C TRP A 47 -0.29 -6.66 -31.35
N GLY A 48 0.64 -7.54 -30.99
CA GLY A 48 0.82 -8.03 -29.63
C GLY A 48 1.17 -6.90 -28.65
N ALA A 49 2.04 -5.96 -29.05
CA ALA A 49 2.35 -4.77 -28.25
C ALA A 49 1.11 -3.92 -27.98
N ILE A 50 0.30 -3.66 -29.02
CA ILE A 50 -0.90 -2.83 -28.93
C ILE A 50 -1.91 -3.47 -27.98
N LEU A 51 -2.22 -4.75 -28.19
CA LEU A 51 -3.13 -5.49 -27.30
C LEU A 51 -2.57 -5.56 -25.87
N GLY A 52 -1.29 -5.89 -25.73
CA GLY A 52 -0.61 -5.95 -24.44
C GLY A 52 -0.67 -4.63 -23.67
N ALA A 53 -0.42 -3.49 -24.33
CA ALA A 53 -0.52 -2.17 -23.72
C ALA A 53 -1.95 -1.82 -23.29
N ILE A 54 -2.96 -2.16 -24.10
CA ILE A 54 -4.37 -1.95 -23.76
C ILE A 54 -4.76 -2.77 -22.53
N PHE A 55 -4.45 -4.08 -22.53
CA PHE A 55 -4.72 -4.94 -21.38
C PHE A 55 -3.94 -4.49 -20.14
N GLY A 56 -2.67 -4.08 -20.32
CA GLY A 56 -1.83 -3.50 -19.28
C GLY A 56 -2.46 -2.27 -18.63
N PHE A 57 -3.01 -1.38 -19.45
CA PHE A 57 -3.70 -0.20 -18.95
C PHE A 57 -4.94 -0.53 -18.13
N PHE A 58 -5.83 -1.39 -18.66
CA PHE A 58 -7.05 -1.77 -17.94
C PHE A 58 -6.75 -2.53 -16.64
N LEU A 59 -5.79 -3.44 -16.66
CA LEU A 59 -5.39 -4.21 -15.49
C LEU A 59 -4.71 -3.32 -14.45
N GLY A 60 -3.85 -2.40 -14.90
CA GLY A 60 -3.23 -1.38 -14.05
C GLY A 60 -4.26 -0.50 -13.34
N VAL A 61 -5.20 0.09 -14.10
CA VAL A 61 -6.28 0.91 -13.55
C VAL A 61 -7.15 0.13 -12.56
N TYR A 62 -7.51 -1.12 -12.90
CA TYR A 62 -8.30 -1.98 -12.01
C TYR A 62 -7.53 -2.33 -10.73
N GLY A 63 -6.24 -2.65 -10.84
CA GLY A 63 -5.35 -2.91 -9.72
C GLY A 63 -5.26 -1.71 -8.79
N THR A 64 -4.96 -0.54 -9.35
CA THR A 64 -4.97 0.74 -8.63
C THR A 64 -6.29 0.98 -7.88
N TYR A 65 -7.43 0.81 -8.56
CA TYR A 65 -8.75 0.98 -7.95
C TYR A 65 -8.96 0.05 -6.74
N ARG A 66 -8.55 -1.22 -6.87
CA ARG A 66 -8.62 -2.20 -5.77
C ARG A 66 -7.69 -1.83 -4.62
N THR A 67 -6.46 -1.41 -4.92
CA THR A 67 -5.47 -0.98 -3.94
C THR A 67 -5.97 0.22 -3.14
N VAL A 68 -6.54 1.24 -3.79
CA VAL A 68 -7.13 2.40 -3.11
C VAL A 68 -8.23 1.97 -2.15
N ASN A 69 -9.19 1.18 -2.62
CA ASN A 69 -10.31 0.73 -1.78
C ASN A 69 -9.83 -0.13 -0.60
N TYR A 70 -8.77 -0.93 -0.79
CA TYR A 70 -8.15 -1.67 0.30
C TYR A 70 -7.51 -0.75 1.35
N LEU A 71 -6.75 0.25 0.90
CA LEU A 71 -6.09 1.21 1.79
C LEU A 71 -7.10 2.05 2.59
N GLU A 72 -8.18 2.51 1.94
CA GLU A 72 -9.27 3.23 2.60
C GLU A 72 -9.91 2.39 3.71
N ARG A 73 -10.17 1.11 3.46
CA ARG A 73 -10.72 0.20 4.48
C ARG A 73 -9.76 0.00 5.66
N ALA A 74 -8.48 -0.18 5.37
CA ALA A 74 -7.45 -0.34 6.40
C ALA A 74 -7.28 0.92 7.25
N GLU A 75 -7.43 2.11 6.65
CA GLU A 75 -7.39 3.38 7.36
C GLU A 75 -8.60 3.54 8.30
N VAL A 76 -9.80 3.22 7.83
CA VAL A 76 -11.02 3.22 8.66
C VAL A 76 -10.89 2.27 9.85
N GLU A 77 -10.35 1.06 9.62
CA GLU A 77 -10.13 0.09 10.69
C GLU A 77 -9.10 0.56 11.72
N ARG A 78 -7.99 1.18 11.27
CA ARG A 78 -7.00 1.79 12.18
C ARG A 78 -7.59 2.93 12.99
N LYS A 79 -8.42 3.77 12.39
CA LYS A 79 -9.07 4.89 13.08
C LYS A 79 -10.09 4.42 14.12
N ASN A 80 -10.77 3.29 13.85
CA ASN A 80 -11.75 2.71 14.76
C ASN A 80 -11.13 1.84 15.86
N ARG A 81 -9.82 1.53 15.79
CA ARG A 81 -9.14 0.86 16.89
C ARG A 81 -9.10 1.80 18.08
N PRO A 82 -9.73 1.45 19.21
CA PRO A 82 -9.65 2.30 20.39
C PRO A 82 -8.17 2.37 20.81
N THR A 83 -7.64 3.59 20.91
CA THR A 83 -6.40 3.82 21.64
C THR A 83 -6.62 3.27 23.04
N TYR A 84 -5.84 2.27 23.44
CA TYR A 84 -5.93 1.72 24.79
C TYR A 84 -5.75 2.88 25.77
N MET A 85 -6.81 3.17 26.51
CA MET A 85 -6.78 4.08 27.63
C MET A 85 -6.94 3.18 28.85
N PRO A 86 -5.89 3.01 29.68
CA PRO A 86 -6.02 2.27 30.92
C PRO A 86 -7.11 2.90 31.78
N PRO A 87 -7.87 2.10 32.53
CA PRO A 87 -8.90 2.61 33.41
C PRO A 87 -8.24 3.43 34.54
N LEU A 88 -8.99 4.38 35.10
CA LEU A 88 -8.45 5.42 35.99
C LEU A 88 -7.79 4.84 37.26
N ASP A 89 -8.28 3.68 37.70
CA ASP A 89 -7.74 2.87 38.79
C ASP A 89 -6.31 2.38 38.52
N GLU A 90 -5.99 1.96 37.30
CA GLU A 90 -4.63 1.52 36.91
C GLU A 90 -3.66 2.72 36.79
N ILE A 91 -4.17 3.91 36.46
CA ILE A 91 -3.37 5.15 36.39
C ILE A 91 -3.00 5.67 37.78
N LEU A 92 -3.90 5.47 38.75
CA LEU A 92 -3.77 5.94 40.13
C LEU A 92 -3.14 4.91 41.07
N GLU A 93 -2.87 3.70 40.58
CA GLU A 93 -2.11 2.71 41.32
C GLU A 93 -0.68 3.23 41.51
N ASP A 94 -0.29 3.48 42.76
CA ASP A 94 1.08 3.87 43.09
C ASP A 94 2.02 2.77 42.59
N VAL A 95 2.92 3.12 41.68
CA VAL A 95 3.90 2.19 41.11
C VAL A 95 4.82 1.71 42.23
N VAL A 96 4.49 0.57 42.83
CA VAL A 96 5.38 -0.12 43.76
C VAL A 96 6.45 -0.80 42.93
N PHE A 97 7.58 -0.11 42.77
CA PHE A 97 8.78 -0.77 42.31
C PHE A 97 9.20 -1.72 43.44
N ASP A 98 9.01 -3.03 43.23
CA ASP A 98 9.77 -4.06 43.95
C ASP A 98 11.23 -3.90 43.51
N LEU A 99 11.89 -2.88 44.03
CA LEU A 99 13.32 -2.91 44.20
C LEU A 99 13.51 -3.99 45.24
N ASP A 100 13.87 -5.19 44.79
CA ASP A 100 14.41 -6.21 45.67
C ASP A 100 15.45 -5.49 46.54
N ASP A 101 15.07 -5.23 47.78
CA ASP A 101 15.98 -4.83 48.83
C ASP A 101 16.93 -6.01 48.94
N GLU A 102 18.03 -5.97 48.17
CA GLU A 102 19.29 -6.59 48.57
C GLU A 102 19.59 -6.01 49.94
N THR A 103 19.06 -6.72 50.92
CA THR A 103 19.10 -6.42 52.32
C THR A 103 20.54 -6.64 52.73
N SER A 104 21.19 -5.53 53.06
CA SER A 104 22.05 -5.42 54.24
C SER A 104 23.10 -6.52 54.45
N GLU A 105 24.34 -6.27 53.99
CA GLU A 105 25.59 -6.35 54.78
C GLU A 105 26.78 -5.75 54.01
#